data_AF-A0A534T4P0-F1
#
_entry.id   AF-A0A534T4P0-F1
#
_cell.length_a   1.000
_cell.length_b   1.000
_cell.length_c   1.000
_cell.angle_alpha   90.00
_cell.angle_beta   90.00
_cell.angle_gamma   90.00
#
_symmetry.space_group_name_H-M   'P 1'
#
loop_
_entity.id
_entity.type
_entity.pdbx_description
1 polymer ?
#
loop_
_entity_poly.entity_id
_entity_poly.type
_entity_poly.pdbx_seq_one_letter_code
_entity_poly.pdbx_strand_id
1 'polypeptide(L)'
;MARPDRGPLLTVSALLMGLLAISNFSKPFAPGPEVGFVFLGRRLSGTPNAIIGPLFGLYLLLYAIGIWRMRRYALPMGIGYAVYVVLNLILFTVRDPTAFRNGLLFGLVYSVVAIGVSGGTAYLLAQRRAALT
;
A
#
# COMPACT_ATOMS: atom_id res chain seq x y z
N MET A 1 29.27 14.26 4.36
CA MET A 1 28.43 13.12 4.77
C MET A 1 27.86 12.47 3.52
N ALA A 2 28.09 11.18 3.31
CA ALA A 2 27.49 10.46 2.17
C ALA A 2 25.97 10.49 2.31
N ARG A 3 25.24 10.85 1.24
CA ARG A 3 23.78 10.75 1.26
C ARG A 3 23.41 9.27 1.44
N PRO A 4 22.45 8.92 2.30
CA PRO A 4 21.95 7.56 2.40
C PRO A 4 21.55 7.05 1.01
N ASP A 5 22.18 5.97 0.55
CA ASP A 5 21.83 5.37 -0.73
C ASP A 5 20.68 4.36 -0.53
N ARG A 6 19.56 4.65 -1.18
CA ARG A 6 18.35 3.81 -1.20
C ARG A 6 18.52 2.60 -2.12
N GLY A 7 19.38 2.71 -3.15
CA GLY A 7 19.49 1.71 -4.21
C GLY A 7 18.24 1.59 -5.10
N PRO A 8 18.28 0.72 -6.12
CA PRO A 8 17.22 0.63 -7.13
C PRO A 8 15.90 0.08 -6.58
N LEU A 9 15.93 -0.94 -5.71
CA LEU A 9 14.71 -1.60 -5.20
C LEU A 9 13.84 -0.68 -4.33
N LEU A 10 14.46 0.11 -3.44
CA LEU A 10 13.72 1.10 -2.65
C LEU A 10 13.26 2.28 -3.51
N THR A 11 13.98 2.61 -4.59
CA THR A 11 13.52 3.60 -5.57
C THR A 11 12.26 3.12 -6.27
N VAL A 12 12.23 1.88 -6.77
CA VAL A 12 11.03 1.27 -7.36
C VAL A 12 9.91 1.21 -6.34
N SER A 13 10.19 0.80 -5.10
CA SER A 13 9.19 0.76 -4.02
C SER A 13 8.59 2.15 -3.77
N ALA A 14 9.39 3.20 -3.68
CA ALA A 14 8.91 4.57 -3.49
C ALA A 14 8.02 5.03 -4.65
N LEU A 15 8.38 4.71 -5.89
CA LEU A 15 7.56 5.02 -7.06
C LEU A 15 6.23 4.26 -7.04
N LEU A 16 6.24 2.96 -6.73
CA LEU A 16 5.02 2.16 -6.60
C LEU A 16 4.09 2.72 -5.50
N MET A 17 4.64 3.07 -4.33
CA MET A 17 3.84 3.69 -3.25
C MET A 17 3.29 5.06 -3.68
N GLY A 18 4.07 5.86 -4.43
CA GLY A 18 3.63 7.12 -5.00
C GLY A 18 2.49 6.96 -6.02
N LEU A 19 2.58 5.96 -6.91
CA LEU A 19 1.52 5.65 -7.87
C LEU A 19 0.25 5.16 -7.15
N LEU A 20 0.38 4.32 -6.12
CA LEU A 20 -0.74 3.90 -5.29
C LEU A 20 -1.37 5.08 -4.54
N ALA A 21 -0.57 6.06 -4.10
CA ALA A 21 -1.07 7.28 -3.48
C ALA A 21 -1.95 8.08 -4.47
N ILE A 22 -1.47 8.29 -5.69
CA ILE A 22 -2.23 8.98 -6.75
C ILE A 22 -3.52 8.22 -7.07
N SER A 23 -3.46 6.89 -7.20
CA SER A 23 -4.63 6.04 -7.42
C SER A 23 -5.67 6.15 -6.29
N ASN A 24 -5.23 6.36 -5.05
CA ASN A 24 -6.13 6.55 -3.91
C ASN A 24 -6.72 7.96 -3.85
N PHE A 25 -5.96 8.99 -4.25
CA PHE A 25 -6.49 10.35 -4.41
C PHE A 25 -7.50 10.48 -5.55
N SER A 26 -7.44 9.61 -6.57
CA SER A 26 -8.42 9.63 -7.66
C SER A 26 -9.73 8.93 -7.32
N LYS A 27 -9.82 8.20 -6.20
CA LYS A 27 -11.02 7.47 -5.75
C LYS A 27 -12.31 8.31 -5.67
N PRO A 28 -12.29 9.59 -5.24
CA PRO A 28 -13.49 10.43 -5.24
C PRO A 28 -14.05 10.72 -6.63
N PHE A 29 -13.22 10.63 -7.67
CA PHE A 29 -13.57 10.96 -9.05
C PHE A 29 -13.92 9.73 -9.89
N ALA A 30 -13.75 8.52 -9.35
CA ALA A 30 -14.03 7.28 -10.06
C ALA A 30 -15.50 6.86 -9.87
N PRO A 31 -16.33 6.84 -10.93
CA PRO A 31 -17.71 6.39 -10.82
C PRO A 31 -17.79 4.86 -10.71
N GLY A 32 -18.72 4.38 -9.89
CA GLY A 32 -19.13 2.97 -9.85
C GLY A 32 -18.72 2.22 -8.57
N PRO A 33 -19.55 1.25 -8.11
CA PRO A 33 -19.32 0.48 -6.88
C PRO A 33 -18.08 -0.42 -6.96
N GLU A 34 -17.59 -0.72 -8.16
CA GLU A 34 -16.45 -1.61 -8.36
C GLU A 34 -15.09 -0.95 -8.13
N VAL A 35 -15.01 0.38 -8.14
CA VAL A 35 -13.72 1.12 -8.09
C VAL A 35 -13.35 1.56 -6.67
N GLY A 36 -14.12 1.14 -5.66
CA GLY A 36 -13.93 1.49 -4.27
C GLY A 36 -12.59 1.06 -3.67
N PHE A 37 -12.07 1.85 -2.73
CA PHE A 37 -10.97 1.44 -1.87
C PHE A 37 -11.44 0.33 -0.92
N VAL A 38 -10.68 -0.76 -0.84
CA VAL A 38 -10.97 -1.85 0.09
C VAL A 38 -10.35 -1.52 1.43
N PHE A 39 -11.19 -1.15 2.39
CA PHE A 39 -10.79 -0.83 3.75
C PHE A 39 -11.39 -1.84 4.73
N LEU A 40 -10.52 -2.51 5.48
CA LEU A 40 -10.87 -3.58 6.42
C LEU A 40 -11.77 -4.64 5.77
N GLY A 41 -11.42 -5.06 4.56
CA GLY A 41 -12.13 -6.08 3.79
C GLY A 41 -13.48 -5.67 3.23
N ARG A 42 -13.87 -4.39 3.30
CA ARG A 42 -15.07 -3.85 2.63
C ARG A 42 -14.68 -2.90 1.54
N ARG A 43 -15.25 -3.10 0.35
CA ARG A 43 -15.14 -2.12 -0.74
C ARG A 43 -16.02 -0.92 -0.41
N LEU A 44 -15.41 0.24 -0.20
CA LEU A 44 -16.13 1.46 0.12
C LEU A 44 -16.74 2.08 -1.15
N SER A 45 -17.88 2.74 -1.01
CA SER A 45 -18.51 3.53 -2.07
C SER A 45 -19.02 4.85 -1.49
N GLY A 46 -19.36 5.82 -2.34
CA GLY A 46 -19.90 7.12 -1.92
C GLY A 46 -18.97 7.89 -0.97
N THR A 47 -19.56 8.54 0.03
CA THR A 47 -18.85 9.42 0.98
C THR A 47 -17.71 8.73 1.74
N PRO A 48 -17.88 7.51 2.31
CA PRO A 48 -16.77 6.80 2.95
C PRO A 48 -15.55 6.61 2.03
N ASN A 49 -15.78 6.28 0.75
CA ASN A 49 -14.68 6.12 -0.22
C ASN A 49 -14.01 7.45 -0.55
N ALA A 50 -14.79 8.53 -0.67
CA ALA A 50 -14.30 9.88 -0.95
C ALA A 50 -13.43 10.46 0.19
N ILE A 51 -13.56 9.93 1.41
CA ILE A 51 -12.76 10.35 2.57
C ILE A 51 -11.59 9.41 2.79
N ILE A 52 -11.86 8.11 2.95
CA ILE A 52 -10.85 7.13 3.33
C ILE A 52 -9.83 6.91 2.21
N GLY A 53 -10.25 6.93 0.94
CA GLY A 53 -9.36 6.82 -0.21
C GLY A 53 -8.25 7.88 -0.16
N PRO A 54 -8.58 9.19 -0.18
CA PRO A 54 -7.59 10.26 -0.06
C PRO A 54 -6.74 10.20 1.22
N LEU A 55 -7.31 9.86 2.38
CA LEU A 55 -6.52 9.72 3.61
C LEU A 55 -5.46 8.62 3.47
N PHE A 56 -5.83 7.49 2.86
CA PHE A 56 -4.89 6.41 2.59
C PHE A 56 -3.87 6.78 1.50
N GLY A 57 -4.30 7.59 0.53
CA GLY A 57 -3.40 8.22 -0.45
C GLY A 57 -2.35 9.10 0.21
N LEU A 58 -2.75 9.93 1.17
CA LEU A 58 -1.82 10.77 1.94
C LEU A 58 -0.83 9.93 2.76
N TYR A 59 -1.32 8.87 3.42
CA TYR A 59 -0.45 7.94 4.14
C TYR A 59 0.62 7.34 3.22
N LEU A 60 0.22 6.86 2.04
CA LEU A 60 1.11 6.26 1.04
C LEU A 60 2.08 7.29 0.45
N LEU A 61 1.65 8.54 0.24
CA LEU A 61 2.51 9.61 -0.23
C LEU A 61 3.60 9.94 0.79
N LEU A 62 3.23 10.08 2.07
CA LEU A 62 4.19 10.29 3.15
C LEU A 62 5.16 9.11 3.28
N TYR A 63 4.66 7.88 3.14
CA TYR A 63 5.50 6.70 3.13
C TYR A 63 6.48 6.69 1.95
N ALA A 64 6.02 7.00 0.73
CA ALA A 64 6.85 7.12 -0.46
C ALA A 64 7.95 8.19 -0.30
N ILE A 65 7.60 9.36 0.24
CA ILE A 65 8.56 10.43 0.57
C ILE A 65 9.57 9.94 1.61
N GLY A 66 9.09 9.22 2.63
CA GLY A 66 9.92 8.60 3.66
C GLY A 66 10.95 7.63 3.08
N ILE A 67 10.53 6.73 2.18
CA ILE A 67 11.43 5.82 1.47
C ILE A 67 12.41 6.62 0.60
N TRP A 68 11.90 7.56 -0.19
CA TRP A 68 12.71 8.34 -1.14
C TRP A 68 13.83 9.12 -0.45
N ARG A 69 13.53 9.68 0.72
CA ARG A 69 14.46 10.46 1.55
C ARG A 69 15.15 9.63 2.62
N MET A 70 14.97 8.30 2.63
CA MET A 70 15.54 7.38 3.62
C MET A 70 15.30 7.87 5.06
N ARG A 71 14.05 8.23 5.39
CA ARG A 71 13.67 8.74 6.71
C ARG A 71 13.38 7.62 7.68
N ARG A 72 13.74 7.80 8.95
CA ARG A 72 13.58 6.81 10.01
C ARG A 72 12.12 6.42 10.28
N TYR A 73 11.18 7.33 10.05
CA TYR A 73 9.75 7.04 10.18
C TYR A 73 9.21 6.09 9.09
N ALA A 74 9.91 5.93 7.96
CA ALA A 74 9.43 5.06 6.88
C ALA A 74 9.37 3.59 7.33
N LEU A 75 10.30 3.15 8.19
CA LEU A 75 10.33 1.77 8.67
C LEU A 75 9.08 1.38 9.48
N PRO A 76 8.70 2.09 10.57
CA PRO A 76 7.48 1.75 11.30
C PRO A 76 6.21 1.92 10.45
N MET A 77 6.16 2.90 9.54
CA MET A 77 5.05 3.00 8.57
C MET A 77 4.99 1.80 7.62
N GLY A 78 6.13 1.32 7.14
CA GLY A 78 6.19 0.15 6.27
C GLY A 78 5.72 -1.12 6.94
N ILE A 79 6.12 -1.33 8.21
CA ILE A 79 5.64 -2.46 9.02
C ILE A 79 4.12 -2.36 9.21
N GLY A 80 3.61 -1.20 9.64
CA GLY A 80 2.17 -1.00 9.83
C GLY A 80 1.37 -1.22 8.54
N TYR A 81 1.90 -0.75 7.41
CA TYR A 81 1.28 -0.94 6.10
C TYR A 81 1.26 -2.41 5.67
N ALA A 82 2.37 -3.13 5.82
CA ALA A 82 2.45 -4.56 5.49
C ALA A 82 1.46 -5.38 6.32
N VAL A 83 1.36 -5.12 7.63
CA VAL A 83 0.37 -5.76 8.52
C VAL A 83 -1.05 -5.43 8.05
N TYR A 84 -1.34 -4.15 7.76
CA TYR A 84 -2.63 -3.73 7.25
C TYR A 84 -3.00 -4.47 5.95
N VAL A 85 -2.08 -4.57 4.98
CA VAL A 85 -2.33 -5.23 3.69
C VAL A 85 -2.74 -6.69 3.90
N VAL A 86 -2.02 -7.42 4.76
CA VAL A 86 -2.32 -8.82 5.08
C VAL A 86 -3.69 -8.94 5.75
N LEU A 87 -3.97 -8.14 6.78
CA LEU A 87 -5.26 -8.16 7.48
C LEU A 87 -6.42 -7.78 6.56
N ASN A 88 -6.23 -6.77 5.71
CA ASN A 88 -7.22 -6.30 4.77
C ASN A 88 -7.56 -7.37 3.71
N LEU A 89 -6.55 -8.07 3.20
CA LEU A 89 -6.71 -9.20 2.28
C LEU A 89 -7.50 -10.35 2.94
N ILE A 90 -7.10 -10.77 4.14
CA ILE A 90 -7.81 -11.83 4.89
C ILE A 90 -9.27 -11.45 5.09
N LEU A 91 -9.52 -10.24 5.58
CA LEU A 91 -10.88 -9.74 5.80
C LEU A 91 -11.69 -9.66 4.50
N PHE A 92 -11.07 -9.25 3.39
CA PHE A 92 -11.73 -9.19 2.08
C PHE A 92 -12.16 -10.59 1.62
N THR A 93 -11.25 -11.56 1.68
CA THR A 93 -11.54 -12.95 1.28
C THR A 93 -12.63 -13.60 2.15
N VAL A 94 -12.66 -13.30 3.46
CA VAL A 94 -13.71 -13.82 4.37
C VAL A 94 -15.06 -13.15 4.12
N ARG A 95 -15.09 -11.84 3.83
CA ARG A 95 -16.34 -11.07 3.69
C ARG A 95 -16.97 -11.20 2.30
N ASP A 96 -16.17 -11.46 1.27
CA ASP A 96 -16.66 -11.66 -0.10
C ASP A 96 -15.94 -12.84 -0.77
N PRO A 97 -16.24 -14.09 -0.34
CA PRO A 97 -15.58 -15.28 -0.87
C PRO A 97 -15.93 -15.53 -2.35
N THR A 98 -17.06 -15.01 -2.83
CA THR A 98 -17.50 -15.10 -4.23
C THR A 98 -16.66 -14.23 -5.16
N ALA A 99 -16.32 -13.01 -4.77
CA ALA A 99 -15.44 -12.15 -5.56
C ALA A 99 -14.04 -12.76 -5.72
N PHE A 100 -13.53 -13.44 -4.68
CA PHE A 100 -12.25 -14.14 -4.76
C PHE A 100 -12.34 -15.40 -5.64
N ARG A 101 -13.42 -16.19 -5.54
CA ARG A 101 -13.60 -17.42 -6.34
C ARG A 101 -13.77 -17.15 -7.83
N ASN A 102 -14.52 -16.11 -8.20
CA ASN A 102 -14.77 -15.78 -9.62
C ASN A 102 -13.53 -15.21 -10.34
N GLY A 103 -12.49 -14.85 -9.59
CA GLY A 103 -11.23 -14.33 -10.11
C GLY A 103 -10.02 -14.92 -9.40
N LEU A 104 -10.02 -16.23 -9.09
CA LEU A 104 -9.03 -16.84 -8.19
C LEU A 104 -7.58 -16.64 -8.63
N LEU A 105 -7.28 -16.74 -9.93
CA LEU A 105 -5.94 -16.47 -10.46
C LEU A 105 -5.55 -14.99 -10.23
N PHE A 106 -6.45 -14.06 -10.55
CA PHE A 106 -6.22 -12.63 -10.32
C PHE A 106 -6.05 -12.33 -8.82
N GLY A 107 -6.89 -12.91 -7.96
CA GLY A 107 -6.83 -12.76 -6.51
C GLY A 107 -5.53 -13.31 -5.90
N LEU A 108 -5.04 -14.46 -6.39
CA LEU A 108 -3.76 -15.02 -5.97
C LEU A 108 -2.59 -14.15 -6.40
N VAL A 109 -2.52 -13.78 -7.67
CA VAL A 109 -1.45 -12.90 -8.20
C VAL A 109 -1.46 -11.57 -7.46
N TYR A 110 -2.63 -10.96 -7.29
CA TYR A 110 -2.79 -9.73 -6.52
C TYR A 110 -2.29 -9.88 -5.09
N SER A 111 -2.63 -10.98 -4.40
CA SER A 111 -2.21 -11.22 -3.02
C SER A 111 -0.70 -11.36 -2.90
N VAL A 112 -0.08 -12.13 -3.80
CA VAL A 112 1.39 -12.32 -3.82
C VAL A 112 2.09 -10.99 -4.07
N VAL A 113 1.63 -10.20 -5.05
CA VAL A 113 2.20 -8.88 -5.34
C VAL A 113 1.99 -7.92 -4.18
N ALA A 114 0.78 -7.87 -3.60
CA ALA A 114 0.48 -6.95 -2.50
C ALA A 114 1.31 -7.25 -1.24
N ILE A 115 1.40 -8.52 -0.84
CA ILE A 115 2.20 -8.96 0.32
C ILE A 115 3.70 -8.80 0.01
N GLY A 116 4.15 -9.23 -1.17
CA GLY A 116 5.54 -9.16 -1.58
C GLY A 116 6.08 -7.74 -1.66
N VAL A 117 5.33 -6.81 -2.27
CA VAL A 117 5.73 -5.41 -2.36
C VAL A 117 5.71 -4.75 -0.98
N SER A 118 4.62 -4.89 -0.21
CA SER A 118 4.52 -4.22 1.10
C SER A 118 5.53 -4.76 2.12
N GLY A 119 5.62 -6.08 2.27
CA GLY A 119 6.57 -6.74 3.15
C GLY A 119 8.02 -6.59 2.68
N GLY A 120 8.26 -6.71 1.37
CA GLY A 120 9.59 -6.54 0.77
C GLY A 120 10.15 -5.14 0.97
N THR A 121 9.33 -4.09 0.80
CA THR A 121 9.77 -2.71 1.08
C THR A 121 10.12 -2.54 2.56
N ALA A 122 9.30 -3.05 3.48
CA ALA A 122 9.58 -2.96 4.93
C ALA A 122 10.88 -3.71 5.30
N TYR A 123 11.09 -4.90 4.73
CA TYR A 123 12.32 -5.68 4.91
C TYR A 123 13.57 -4.96 4.39
N LEU A 124 13.49 -4.37 3.19
CA LEU A 124 14.59 -3.60 2.60
C LEU A 124 14.94 -2.34 3.40
N LEU A 125 13.93 -1.69 4.01
CA LEU A 125 14.14 -0.58 4.95
C LEU A 125 14.77 -1.07 6.25
N ALA A 126 14.35 -2.22 6.77
CA ALA A 126 14.90 -2.81 7.99
C ALA A 126 16.39 -3.17 7.83
N GLN A 127 16.76 -3.77 6.68
CA GLN A 127 18.17 -4.04 6.35
C GLN A 127 19.02 -2.77 6.31
N ARG A 128 18.44 -1.63 5.91
CA ARG A 128 19.12 -0.33 5.84
C ARG A 128 18.83 0.58 7.03
N ARG A 129 18.34 0.03 8.16
CA ARG A 129 17.91 0.82 9.33
C ARG A 129 18.99 1.78 9.84
N ALA A 130 20.26 1.39 9.79
CA ALA A 130 21.39 2.22 10.20
C ALA A 130 21.63 3.45 9.30
N ALA A 131 21.19 3.38 8.03
CA ALA A 131 21.31 4.47 7.08
C ALA A 131 20.10 5.42 7.08
N LEU A 132 19.05 5.13 7.86
CA LEU A 132 17.87 5.98 7.95
C LEU A 132 18.16 7.24 8.78
N THR A 133 17.66 8.38 8.30
CA THR A 133 17.88 9.72 8.87
C THR A 133 16.66 10.31 9.53
#